data_AF-A0A5E4C8T4-F1
#
_entry.id   AF-A0A5E4C8T4-F1
#
_cell.length_a   1.000
_cell.length_b   1.000
_cell.length_c   1.000
_cell.angle_alpha   90.00
_cell.angle_beta   90.00
_cell.angle_gamma   90.00
#
_symmetry.space_group_name_H-M   'P 1'
#
loop_
_entity.id
_entity.type
_entity.pdbx_description
1 polymer ?
#
loop_
_entity_poly.entity_id
_entity_poly.type
_entity_poly.pdbx_seq_one_letter_code
_entity_poly.pdbx_strand_id
1 'polypeptide(L)'
;LLQASGKIRLLDVGSCFNPFLKFEEFLTVGIDIVPAVESVYKCDFLNLQLQQPLQLAQDAIDAFLKQLKNPIDSLPGELFHVVVFSLLLSYFPSPYQRWICCKKAHELLVLNGLLLIITPDSSHQNRHAMMMKSWKIAIESLGFKRFKYSKFSHMHLMAFRKISLKTTSDLVSRNYPGMLYIPQDFNSIEDEEYSNPSCYVRSDIEDEQLAYGFTELPDAPYDSDSGESQASSIPFYELEDPILLLS
;
A
#
# COMPACT_ATOMS: atom_id res chain seq x y z
N LEU A 1 2.72 10.85 24.53
CA LEU A 1 2.60 11.19 23.11
C LEU A 1 3.93 11.77 22.64
N LEU A 2 4.33 11.60 21.38
CA LEU A 2 5.47 12.32 20.80
C LEU A 2 5.13 13.81 20.84
N GLN A 3 5.72 14.56 21.77
CA GLN A 3 5.63 16.01 21.79
C GLN A 3 6.67 16.53 20.78
N ALA A 4 6.37 16.36 19.49
CA ALA A 4 7.22 16.91 18.44
C ALA A 4 7.00 18.43 18.44
N SER A 5 8.05 19.19 18.71
CA SER A 5 8.08 20.62 18.43
C SER A 5 8.16 20.81 16.90
N GLY A 6 7.04 20.64 16.19
CA GLY A 6 6.96 20.75 14.72
C GLY A 6 5.96 19.79 14.08
N LYS A 7 5.87 19.84 12.73
CA LYS A 7 5.02 18.92 11.96
C LYS A 7 5.51 17.48 12.05
N ILE A 8 4.59 16.53 11.95
CA ILE A 8 4.93 15.12 11.91
C ILE A 8 5.38 14.75 10.49
N ARG A 9 6.68 14.48 10.30
CA ARG A 9 7.22 13.93 9.05
C ARG A 9 6.62 12.55 8.74
N LEU A 10 5.90 12.45 7.63
CA LEU A 10 5.18 11.26 7.19
C LEU A 10 5.66 10.86 5.79
N LEU A 11 6.02 9.59 5.61
CA LEU A 11 6.27 8.98 4.31
C LEU A 11 5.07 8.12 3.92
N ASP A 12 4.43 8.44 2.82
CA ASP A 12 3.34 7.64 2.24
C ASP A 12 3.87 6.88 1.01
N VAL A 13 3.98 5.56 1.11
CA VAL A 13 4.59 4.72 0.08
C VAL A 13 3.53 4.03 -0.77
N GLY A 14 3.61 4.20 -2.09
CA GLY A 14 2.52 3.84 -3.00
C GLY A 14 1.37 4.85 -2.92
N SER A 15 1.72 6.13 -2.78
CA SER A 15 0.77 7.19 -2.42
C SER A 15 -0.22 7.51 -3.54
N CYS A 16 0.18 7.32 -4.81
CA CYS A 16 -0.54 7.68 -6.03
C CYS A 16 -0.97 9.17 -6.13
N PHE A 17 -1.88 9.63 -5.26
CA PHE A 17 -2.51 10.96 -5.25
C PHE A 17 -2.16 11.83 -4.02
N ASN A 18 -1.30 11.40 -3.11
CA ASN A 18 -0.90 12.15 -1.90
C ASN A 18 -2.06 12.56 -0.97
N PRO A 19 -2.88 11.61 -0.46
CA PRO A 19 -4.08 11.91 0.32
C PRO A 19 -3.80 12.61 1.65
N PHE A 20 -2.56 12.50 2.17
CA PHE A 20 -2.16 13.12 3.43
C PHE A 20 -1.74 14.59 3.28
N LEU A 21 -1.58 15.12 2.06
CA LEU A 21 -1.14 16.50 1.83
C LEU A 21 -2.11 17.54 2.40
N LYS A 22 -3.40 17.22 2.50
CA LYS A 22 -4.45 18.10 3.01
C LYS A 22 -4.39 18.36 4.53
N PHE A 23 -3.58 17.62 5.27
CA PHE A 23 -3.49 17.73 6.72
C PHE A 23 -2.27 18.57 7.09
N GLU A 24 -2.48 19.71 7.76
CA GLU A 24 -1.42 20.66 8.08
C GLU A 24 -0.45 20.14 9.14
N GLU A 25 -0.87 19.17 9.94
CA GLU A 25 -0.09 18.53 11.00
C GLU A 25 1.06 17.68 10.45
N PHE A 26 0.97 17.25 9.18
CA PHE A 26 1.98 16.43 8.54
C PHE A 26 2.91 17.23 7.63
N LEU A 27 4.19 16.87 7.66
CA LEU A 27 5.12 17.15 6.57
C LEU A 27 5.21 15.87 5.74
N THR A 28 4.32 15.76 4.75
CA THR A 28 4.13 14.54 3.96
C THR A 28 5.10 14.50 2.78
N VAL A 29 5.74 13.35 2.60
CA VAL A 29 6.42 12.95 1.36
C VAL A 29 5.66 11.75 0.80
N GLY A 30 4.96 11.96 -0.31
CA GLY A 30 4.34 10.87 -1.06
C GLY A 30 5.32 10.32 -2.09
N ILE A 31 5.47 9.01 -2.15
CA ILE A 31 6.28 8.34 -3.18
C ILE A 31 5.49 7.24 -3.89
N ASP A 32 5.74 7.06 -5.18
CA ASP A 32 5.13 6.01 -5.99
C ASP A 32 6.06 5.60 -7.15
N ILE A 33 5.94 4.36 -7.61
CA ILE A 33 6.68 3.89 -8.79
C ILE A 33 6.14 4.53 -10.08
N VAL A 34 4.84 4.82 -10.11
CA VAL A 34 4.14 5.53 -11.19
C VAL A 34 3.22 6.60 -10.57
N PRO A 35 3.76 7.78 -10.21
CA PRO A 35 2.98 8.87 -9.64
C PRO A 35 1.83 9.31 -10.56
N ALA A 36 0.64 9.57 -9.99
CA ALA A 36 -0.49 10.11 -10.75
C ALA A 36 -0.54 11.65 -10.75
N VAL A 37 0.19 12.31 -9.85
CA VAL A 37 0.22 13.77 -9.68
C VAL A 37 1.64 14.26 -9.36
N GLU A 38 1.93 15.52 -9.68
CA GLU A 38 3.26 16.14 -9.48
C GLU A 38 3.69 16.22 -8.00
N SER A 39 2.73 16.21 -7.06
CA SER A 39 3.00 16.25 -5.62
C SER A 39 3.50 14.91 -5.06
N VAL A 40 3.58 13.86 -5.88
CA VAL A 40 4.11 12.54 -5.53
C VAL A 40 5.42 12.32 -6.29
N TYR A 41 6.48 11.99 -5.56
CA TYR A 41 7.78 11.72 -6.17
C TYR A 41 7.82 10.33 -6.79
N LYS A 42 8.43 10.22 -7.97
CA LYS A 42 8.74 8.93 -8.57
C LYS A 42 9.84 8.25 -7.76
N CYS A 43 9.58 7.03 -7.31
CA CYS A 43 10.50 6.23 -6.50
C CYS A 43 10.16 4.74 -6.61
N ASP A 44 11.13 3.92 -6.99
CA ASP A 44 11.05 2.48 -6.76
C ASP A 44 11.47 2.17 -5.32
N PHE A 45 10.49 1.97 -4.44
CA PHE A 45 10.77 1.76 -3.03
C PHE A 45 11.59 0.49 -2.73
N LEU A 46 11.52 -0.55 -3.57
CA LEU A 46 12.35 -1.75 -3.40
C LEU A 46 13.83 -1.45 -3.71
N ASN A 47 14.08 -0.60 -4.69
CA ASN A 47 15.43 -0.23 -5.13
C ASN A 47 15.98 1.07 -4.50
N LEU A 48 15.16 1.78 -3.70
CA LEU A 48 15.55 2.98 -2.97
C LEU A 48 16.82 2.75 -2.13
N GLN A 49 17.87 3.53 -2.40
CA GLN A 49 19.12 3.43 -1.65
C GLN A 49 19.03 4.15 -0.31
N LEU A 50 19.37 3.45 0.78
CA LEU A 50 19.36 4.05 2.11
C LEU A 50 20.74 4.55 2.49
N GLN A 51 20.82 5.81 2.90
CA GLN A 51 22.05 6.47 3.34
C GLN A 51 22.10 6.55 4.87
N GLN A 52 23.26 6.90 5.41
CA GLN A 52 23.40 7.14 6.85
C GLN A 52 22.47 8.27 7.31
N PRO A 53 21.95 8.21 8.55
CA PRO A 53 21.13 9.28 9.10
C PRO A 53 21.81 10.64 9.05
N LEU A 54 21.04 11.68 8.77
CA LEU A 54 21.54 13.05 8.78
C LEU A 54 21.84 13.49 10.22
N GLN A 55 23.03 14.05 10.44
CA GLN A 55 23.41 14.68 11.71
C GLN A 55 23.02 16.17 11.68
N LEU A 56 21.72 16.44 11.53
CA LEU A 56 21.17 17.79 11.38
C LEU A 56 20.16 18.13 12.47
N ALA A 57 19.99 19.42 12.72
CA ALA A 57 18.89 19.92 13.53
C ALA A 57 17.53 19.69 12.84
N GLN A 58 16.45 19.74 13.63
CA GLN A 58 15.12 19.33 13.16
C GLN A 58 14.57 20.20 12.02
N ASP A 59 14.78 21.51 12.11
CA ASP A 59 14.44 22.51 11.09
C ASP A 59 15.19 22.27 9.77
N ALA A 60 16.46 21.87 9.84
CA ALA A 60 17.25 21.53 8.67
C ALA A 60 16.76 20.24 7.98
N ILE A 61 16.24 19.26 8.73
CA ILE A 61 15.60 18.06 8.15
C ILE A 61 14.32 18.44 7.40
N ASP A 62 13.50 19.32 7.97
CA ASP A 62 12.27 19.77 7.32
C ASP A 62 12.56 20.55 6.03
N ALA A 63 13.61 21.39 6.04
CA ALA A 63 14.09 22.08 4.84
C ALA A 63 14.61 21.11 3.77
N PHE A 64 15.37 20.08 4.18
CA PHE A 64 15.84 19.02 3.28
C PHE A 64 14.67 18.31 2.59
N LEU A 65 13.64 17.91 3.33
CA LEU A 65 12.47 17.21 2.76
C LEU A 65 11.69 18.07 1.75
N LYS A 66 11.65 19.39 1.96
CA LYS A 66 11.02 20.34 1.01
C LYS A 66 11.82 20.55 -0.28
N GLN A 67 13.10 20.18 -0.29
CA GLN A 67 14.01 20.36 -1.42
C GLN A 67 14.35 19.02 -2.11
N LEU A 68 13.60 17.95 -1.82
CA LEU A 68 13.76 16.68 -2.50
C LEU A 68 13.57 16.86 -4.01
N LYS A 69 14.39 16.13 -4.78
CA LYS A 69 14.31 16.11 -6.24
C LYS A 69 13.56 14.86 -6.70
N ASN A 70 12.90 14.98 -7.84
CA ASN A 70 12.23 13.88 -8.53
C ASN A 70 13.13 13.39 -9.69
N PRO A 71 13.40 12.08 -9.85
CA PRO A 71 13.02 10.96 -8.98
C PRO A 71 13.81 10.90 -7.66
N ILE A 72 13.25 10.20 -6.66
CA ILE A 72 13.94 9.87 -5.42
C ILE A 72 14.55 8.48 -5.54
N ASP A 73 15.87 8.43 -5.74
CA ASP A 73 16.62 7.18 -5.82
C ASP A 73 17.36 6.85 -4.51
N SER A 74 17.48 7.82 -3.61
CA SER A 74 18.10 7.63 -2.30
C SER A 74 17.48 8.50 -1.21
N LEU A 75 17.41 7.97 0.01
CA LEU A 75 17.02 8.72 1.20
C LEU A 75 17.93 8.38 2.39
N PRO A 76 18.30 9.38 3.22
CA PRO A 76 18.87 9.14 4.54
C PRO A 76 17.95 8.30 5.44
N GLY A 77 18.56 7.46 6.27
CA GLY A 77 17.85 6.74 7.33
C GLY A 77 17.33 7.69 8.42
N GLU A 78 16.41 7.18 9.23
CA GLU A 78 15.87 7.86 10.42
C GLU A 78 15.31 9.27 10.14
N LEU A 79 14.67 9.46 8.99
CA LEU A 79 14.06 10.73 8.62
C LEU A 79 12.62 10.86 9.11
N PHE A 80 11.83 9.80 9.08
CA PHE A 80 10.38 9.91 9.22
C PHE A 80 9.89 9.51 10.61
N HIS A 81 8.86 10.21 11.10
CA HIS A 81 8.15 9.78 12.30
C HIS A 81 7.13 8.68 12.00
N VAL A 82 6.55 8.72 10.80
CA VAL A 82 5.52 7.80 10.35
C VAL A 82 5.83 7.32 8.93
N VAL A 83 5.68 6.01 8.69
CA VAL A 83 5.66 5.41 7.36
C VAL A 83 4.32 4.72 7.19
N VAL A 84 3.64 4.97 6.08
CA VAL A 84 2.33 4.40 5.77
C VAL A 84 2.43 3.50 4.55
N PHE A 85 1.91 2.29 4.69
CA PHE A 85 1.65 1.34 3.61
C PHE A 85 0.13 1.18 3.46
N SER A 86 -0.46 1.94 2.55
CA SER A 86 -1.88 1.81 2.20
C SER A 86 -2.06 0.84 1.04
N LEU A 87 -2.48 -0.38 1.34
CA LEU A 87 -2.67 -1.50 0.40
C LEU A 87 -1.40 -1.94 -0.35
N LEU A 88 -0.30 -1.20 -0.21
CA LEU A 88 0.99 -1.41 -0.87
C LEU A 88 1.46 -2.87 -0.85
N LEU A 89 1.45 -3.52 0.32
CA LEU A 89 2.02 -4.87 0.46
C LEU A 89 1.29 -5.93 -0.39
N SER A 90 0.02 -5.69 -0.74
CA SER A 90 -0.76 -6.62 -1.57
C SER A 90 -0.39 -6.57 -3.05
N TYR A 91 0.32 -5.54 -3.49
CA TYR A 91 0.77 -5.39 -4.88
C TYR A 91 2.08 -6.11 -5.18
N PHE A 92 2.86 -6.46 -4.16
CA PHE A 92 4.12 -7.17 -4.39
C PHE A 92 3.87 -8.66 -4.65
N PRO A 93 4.52 -9.27 -5.65
CA PRO A 93 4.30 -10.67 -6.02
C PRO A 93 5.00 -11.68 -5.11
N SER A 94 5.88 -11.24 -4.19
CA SER A 94 6.57 -12.17 -3.29
C SER A 94 6.59 -11.71 -1.82
N PRO A 95 6.56 -12.66 -0.86
CA PRO A 95 6.74 -12.36 0.56
C PRO A 95 8.06 -11.62 0.85
N TYR A 96 9.12 -11.95 0.11
CA TYR A 96 10.44 -11.37 0.28
C TYR A 96 10.46 -9.86 -0.03
N GLN A 97 9.77 -9.43 -1.10
CA GLN A 97 9.64 -8.00 -1.42
C GLN A 97 8.86 -7.26 -0.34
N ARG A 98 7.75 -7.83 0.17
CA ARG A 98 6.99 -7.24 1.29
C ARG A 98 7.85 -7.09 2.55
N TRP A 99 8.73 -8.07 2.80
CA TRP A 99 9.69 -8.01 3.89
C TRP A 99 10.73 -6.90 3.69
N ILE A 100 11.27 -6.74 2.49
CA ILE A 100 12.18 -5.64 2.15
C ILE A 100 11.52 -4.29 2.42
N CYS A 101 10.25 -4.12 2.04
CA CYS A 101 9.52 -2.87 2.33
C CYS A 101 9.45 -2.60 3.83
N CYS A 102 9.08 -3.60 4.64
CA CYS A 102 9.05 -3.46 6.10
C CYS A 102 10.44 -3.13 6.68
N LYS A 103 11.51 -3.74 6.15
CA LYS A 103 12.89 -3.48 6.55
C LYS A 103 13.32 -2.06 6.21
N LYS A 104 13.05 -1.57 5.00
CA LYS A 104 13.34 -0.19 4.60
C LYS A 104 12.56 0.82 5.42
N ALA A 105 11.28 0.56 5.70
CA ALA A 105 10.49 1.39 6.60
C ALA A 105 11.12 1.47 8.00
N HIS A 106 11.63 0.35 8.54
CA HIS A 106 12.36 0.38 9.81
C HIS A 106 13.59 1.30 9.75
N GLU A 107 14.39 1.22 8.70
CA GLU A 107 15.60 2.03 8.54
C GLU A 107 15.29 3.52 8.33
N LEU A 108 14.18 3.84 7.63
CA LEU A 108 13.73 5.21 7.39
C LEU A 108 13.04 5.86 8.60
N LEU A 109 12.48 5.07 9.51
CA LEU A 109 11.82 5.57 10.72
C LEU A 109 12.83 6.00 11.78
N VAL A 110 12.57 7.11 12.47
CA VAL A 110 13.26 7.44 13.74
C VAL A 110 12.94 6.40 14.81
N LEU A 111 13.77 6.31 15.85
CA LEU A 111 13.42 5.52 17.03
C LEU A 111 12.07 6.01 17.62
N ASN A 112 11.21 5.07 18.00
CA ASN A 112 9.81 5.30 18.41
C ASN A 112 8.85 5.77 17.29
N GLY A 113 9.31 5.85 16.05
CA GLY A 113 8.46 6.08 14.88
C GLY A 113 7.45 4.96 14.66
N LEU A 114 6.43 5.24 13.86
CA LEU A 114 5.31 4.33 13.59
C LEU A 114 5.31 3.83 12.14
N LEU A 115 5.24 2.51 11.98
CA LEU A 115 4.86 1.88 10.73
C LEU A 115 3.36 1.57 10.79
N LEU A 116 2.60 2.15 9.85
CA LEU A 116 1.18 1.91 9.67
C LEU A 116 0.97 1.05 8.41
N ILE A 117 0.29 -0.08 8.57
CA ILE A 117 -0.02 -1.00 7.46
C ILE A 117 -1.53 -1.14 7.39
N ILE A 118 -2.08 -0.81 6.24
CA ILE A 118 -3.47 -1.01 5.87
C ILE A 118 -3.46 -2.03 4.73
N THR A 119 -4.13 -3.17 4.90
CA THR A 119 -4.13 -4.27 3.92
C THR A 119 -5.57 -4.80 3.77
N PRO A 120 -5.99 -5.27 2.59
CA PRO A 120 -7.35 -5.76 2.41
C PRO A 120 -7.59 -7.00 3.28
N ASP A 121 -8.84 -7.16 3.71
CA ASP A 121 -9.36 -8.42 4.24
C ASP A 121 -10.19 -9.10 3.15
N SER A 122 -10.00 -10.40 2.97
CA SER A 122 -10.94 -11.16 2.14
C SER A 122 -12.28 -11.25 2.89
N SER A 123 -13.39 -11.14 2.19
CA SER A 123 -14.75 -11.14 2.75
C SER A 123 -15.13 -12.40 3.55
N HIS A 124 -14.32 -13.47 3.55
CA HIS A 124 -14.56 -14.68 4.33
C HIS A 124 -14.00 -14.56 5.75
N GLN A 125 -14.88 -14.63 6.75
CA GLN A 125 -14.52 -14.57 8.16
C GLN A 125 -13.42 -15.59 8.51
N ASN A 126 -12.41 -15.14 9.26
CA ASN A 126 -11.32 -15.92 9.85
C ASN A 126 -10.29 -16.58 8.90
N ARG A 127 -10.49 -16.58 7.58
CA ARG A 127 -9.53 -17.22 6.63
C ARG A 127 -8.11 -16.64 6.76
N HIS A 128 -7.98 -15.34 7.08
CA HIS A 128 -6.69 -14.63 7.10
C HIS A 128 -6.09 -14.48 8.50
N ALA A 129 -6.66 -15.10 9.54
CA ALA A 129 -6.19 -14.93 10.92
C ALA A 129 -4.74 -15.44 11.13
N MET A 130 -4.40 -16.60 10.54
CA MET A 130 -3.05 -17.16 10.60
C MET A 130 -2.04 -16.30 9.84
N MET A 131 -2.42 -15.80 8.67
CA MET A 131 -1.63 -14.85 7.89
C MET A 131 -1.32 -13.58 8.69
N MET A 132 -2.33 -12.95 9.28
CA MET A 132 -2.15 -11.76 10.11
C MET A 132 -1.28 -12.03 11.34
N LYS A 133 -1.36 -13.22 11.95
CA LYS A 133 -0.46 -13.63 13.05
C LYS A 133 0.98 -13.77 12.54
N SER A 134 1.17 -14.39 11.38
CA SER A 134 2.47 -14.58 10.73
C SER A 134 3.14 -13.23 10.42
N TRP A 135 2.40 -12.30 9.81
CA TRP A 135 2.87 -10.95 9.49
C TRP A 135 3.35 -10.19 10.73
N LYS A 136 2.56 -10.24 11.80
CA LYS A 136 2.89 -9.59 13.06
C LYS A 136 4.23 -10.09 13.61
N ILE A 137 4.47 -11.40 13.61
CA ILE A 137 5.73 -11.99 14.06
C ILE A 137 6.89 -11.56 13.16
N ALA A 138 6.70 -11.59 11.84
CA ALA A 138 7.71 -11.19 10.87
C ALA A 138 8.14 -9.72 11.07
N ILE A 139 7.18 -8.82 11.22
CA ILE A 139 7.44 -7.39 11.40
C ILE A 139 8.08 -7.14 12.78
N GLU A 140 7.60 -7.78 13.85
CA GLU A 140 8.22 -7.64 15.18
C GLU A 140 9.70 -8.10 15.18
N SER A 141 10.06 -9.10 14.38
CA SER A 141 11.45 -9.58 14.25
C SER A 141 12.42 -8.53 13.71
N LEU A 142 11.93 -7.49 13.01
CA LEU A 142 12.74 -6.40 12.46
C LEU A 142 13.11 -5.35 13.52
N GLY A 143 12.68 -5.47 14.78
CA GLY A 143 12.89 -4.46 15.82
C GLY A 143 11.68 -3.55 16.04
N PHE A 144 10.51 -4.01 15.62
CA PHE A 144 9.23 -3.35 15.92
C PHE A 144 8.53 -3.99 17.12
N LYS A 145 7.67 -3.21 17.77
CA LYS A 145 6.68 -3.70 18.75
C LYS A 145 5.28 -3.36 18.24
N ARG A 146 4.37 -4.33 18.25
CA ARG A 146 2.95 -4.03 17.97
C ARG A 146 2.41 -2.96 18.90
N PHE A 147 1.81 -1.95 18.31
CA PHE A 147 1.15 -0.87 19.03
C PHE A 147 -0.37 -1.01 19.00
N LYS A 148 -0.96 -1.28 17.82
CA LYS A 148 -2.41 -1.45 17.67
C LYS A 148 -2.73 -2.38 16.50
N TYR A 149 -3.84 -3.10 16.61
CA TYR A 149 -4.46 -3.83 15.51
C TYR A 149 -5.96 -3.58 15.53
N SER A 150 -6.56 -3.33 14.38
CA SER A 150 -8.00 -3.13 14.22
C SER A 150 -8.44 -3.80 12.92
N LYS A 151 -9.60 -4.47 12.97
CA LYS A 151 -10.21 -5.14 11.82
C LYS A 151 -11.49 -4.40 11.44
N PHE A 152 -11.63 -4.08 10.17
CA PHE A 152 -12.85 -3.56 9.54
C PHE A 152 -13.39 -4.59 8.55
N SER A 153 -14.58 -4.34 7.98
CA SER A 153 -15.27 -5.29 7.08
C SER A 153 -14.41 -5.76 5.90
N HIS A 154 -13.56 -4.88 5.37
CA HIS A 154 -12.76 -5.15 4.17
C HIS A 154 -11.26 -4.88 4.36
N MET A 155 -10.82 -4.58 5.59
CA MET A 155 -9.46 -4.12 5.83
C MET A 155 -8.92 -4.53 7.20
N HIS A 156 -7.63 -4.80 7.24
CA HIS A 156 -6.84 -4.89 8.46
C HIS A 156 -5.95 -3.66 8.60
N LEU A 157 -5.97 -3.06 9.79
CA LEU A 157 -5.10 -1.96 10.17
C LEU A 157 -4.14 -2.43 11.26
N MET A 158 -2.85 -2.27 11.03
CA MET A 158 -1.79 -2.60 11.97
C MET A 158 -0.87 -1.40 12.17
N ALA A 159 -0.58 -1.10 13.44
CA ALA A 159 0.41 -0.10 13.81
C ALA A 159 1.53 -0.76 14.61
N PHE A 160 2.76 -0.48 14.21
CA PHE A 160 3.96 -0.97 14.86
C PHE A 160 4.86 0.19 15.23
N ARG A 161 5.44 0.15 16.44
CA ARG A 161 6.40 1.14 16.92
C ARG A 161 7.81 0.61 16.76
N LYS A 162 8.72 1.38 16.16
CA LYS A 162 10.15 1.06 16.11
C LYS A 162 10.75 1.16 17.52
N ILE A 163 11.32 0.08 18.03
CA ILE A 163 11.89 0.01 19.39
C ILE A 163 13.40 -0.29 19.41
N SER A 164 13.99 -0.55 18.25
CA SER A 164 15.43 -0.79 18.08
C SER A 164 15.98 0.12 16.98
N LEU A 165 17.24 0.56 17.10
CA LEU A 165 17.92 1.31 16.04
C LEU A 165 18.31 0.42 14.86
N LYS A 166 18.70 -0.82 15.16
CA LYS A 166 19.13 -1.81 14.16
C LYS A 166 18.08 -2.90 14.02
N THR A 167 17.95 -3.44 12.81
CA THR A 167 17.12 -4.62 12.58
C THR A 167 17.75 -5.83 13.25
N THR A 168 16.99 -6.55 14.07
CA THR A 168 17.46 -7.70 14.87
C THR A 168 17.43 -9.04 14.14
N SER A 169 17.41 -9.01 12.80
CA SER A 169 17.11 -10.19 12.00
C SER A 169 18.28 -11.18 11.98
N ASP A 170 18.22 -12.19 12.85
CA ASP A 170 18.94 -13.45 12.63
C ASP A 170 18.25 -14.23 11.50
N LEU A 171 18.59 -13.90 10.25
CA LEU A 171 18.09 -14.57 9.04
C LEU A 171 18.51 -16.05 8.99
N VAL A 172 19.46 -16.47 9.83
CA VAL A 172 20.03 -17.82 9.80
C VAL A 172 19.15 -18.81 10.57
N SER A 173 18.45 -18.37 11.63
CA SER A 173 17.65 -19.27 12.46
C SER A 173 16.17 -19.34 12.09
N ARG A 174 15.59 -18.32 11.43
CA ARG A 174 14.15 -18.28 11.09
C ARG A 174 13.88 -17.56 9.76
N ASN A 175 13.02 -18.16 8.93
CA ASN A 175 12.57 -17.58 7.66
C ASN A 175 11.48 -16.50 7.85
N TYR A 176 11.82 -15.39 8.50
CA TYR A 176 10.91 -14.25 8.65
C TYR A 176 10.42 -13.65 7.33
N PRO A 177 11.23 -13.57 6.25
CA PRO A 177 10.74 -13.06 4.97
C PRO A 177 9.56 -13.88 4.42
N GLY A 178 9.62 -15.22 4.52
CA GLY A 178 8.53 -16.10 4.09
C GLY A 178 7.24 -15.97 4.91
N MET A 179 7.28 -15.31 6.07
CA MET A 179 6.11 -15.13 6.93
C MET A 179 5.15 -14.03 6.46
N LEU A 180 5.59 -13.14 5.55
CA LEU A 180 4.78 -12.08 4.95
C LEU A 180 4.01 -12.56 3.70
N TYR A 181 3.47 -13.79 3.75
CA TYR A 181 2.71 -14.36 2.65
C TYR A 181 1.29 -13.78 2.53
N ILE A 182 0.73 -13.79 1.34
CA ILE A 182 -0.71 -13.59 1.06
C ILE A 182 -1.28 -14.83 0.39
N PRO A 183 -2.61 -15.01 0.33
CA PRO A 183 -3.19 -16.17 -0.33
C PRO A 183 -2.75 -16.33 -1.79
N GLN A 184 -2.56 -15.21 -2.49
CA GLN A 184 -2.11 -15.18 -3.89
C GLN A 184 -0.72 -15.77 -4.08
N ASP A 185 0.13 -15.86 -3.05
CA ASP A 185 1.46 -16.48 -3.18
C ASP A 185 1.39 -18.00 -3.37
N PHE A 186 0.25 -18.61 -3.05
CA PHE A 186 0.01 -20.05 -3.20
C PHE A 186 -0.80 -20.39 -4.44
N ASN A 187 -1.29 -19.38 -5.17
CA ASN A 187 -1.86 -19.59 -6.49
C ASN A 187 -0.68 -19.75 -7.44
N SER A 188 -0.15 -20.96 -7.52
CA SER A 188 0.82 -21.33 -8.54
C SER A 188 0.18 -21.16 -9.92
N ILE A 189 0.95 -20.64 -10.88
CA ILE A 189 0.61 -20.70 -12.32
C ILE A 189 0.31 -22.16 -12.73
N GLU A 190 0.87 -23.14 -12.00
CA GLU A 190 0.59 -24.57 -12.17
C GLU A 190 -0.89 -24.95 -11.97
N ASP A 191 -1.68 -24.21 -11.17
CA ASP A 191 -3.12 -24.51 -11.02
C ASP A 191 -3.94 -24.09 -12.26
N GLU A 192 -3.39 -23.20 -13.11
CA GLU A 192 -3.93 -22.94 -14.46
C GLU A 192 -3.51 -24.03 -15.46
N GLU A 193 -2.35 -24.68 -15.28
CA GLU A 193 -1.92 -25.82 -16.12
C GLU A 193 -2.62 -27.14 -15.76
N TYR A 194 -2.90 -27.40 -14.48
CA TYR A 194 -3.63 -28.59 -14.02
C TYR A 194 -5.15 -28.46 -14.16
N SER A 195 -5.65 -27.25 -14.36
CA SER A 195 -7.02 -26.99 -14.81
C SER A 195 -7.12 -26.92 -16.34
N ASN A 196 -6.35 -27.73 -17.05
CA ASN A 196 -6.62 -28.08 -18.46
C ASN A 196 -7.70 -29.19 -18.50
N PRO A 197 -8.99 -28.90 -18.79
CA PRO A 197 -9.85 -29.91 -19.39
C PRO A 197 -9.39 -30.09 -20.84
N SER A 198 -8.25 -30.76 -21.05
CA SER A 198 -7.56 -30.85 -22.35
C SER A 198 -7.18 -29.47 -22.93
N CYS A 199 -6.06 -29.42 -23.63
CA CYS A 199 -5.72 -28.27 -24.48
C CYS A 199 -6.80 -28.14 -25.57
N TYR A 200 -7.87 -27.40 -25.29
CA TYR A 200 -8.75 -26.85 -26.32
C TYR A 200 -7.96 -25.71 -26.96
N VAL A 201 -7.13 -26.05 -27.94
CA VAL A 201 -6.71 -25.07 -28.95
C VAL A 201 -7.99 -24.59 -29.60
N ARG A 202 -8.36 -23.33 -29.36
CA ARG A 202 -9.50 -22.71 -30.03
C ARG A 202 -9.29 -22.84 -31.52
N SER A 203 -10.28 -23.41 -32.21
CA SER A 203 -10.24 -23.48 -33.67
C SER A 203 -10.40 -22.08 -34.26
N ASP A 204 -9.90 -21.86 -35.47
CA ASP A 204 -10.09 -20.60 -36.20
C ASP A 204 -11.57 -20.18 -36.26
N ILE A 205 -12.48 -21.17 -36.27
CA ILE A 205 -13.94 -20.98 -36.27
C ILE A 205 -14.44 -20.42 -34.92
N GLU A 206 -13.88 -20.88 -33.80
CA GLU A 206 -14.25 -20.37 -32.46
C GLU A 206 -13.73 -18.95 -32.25
N ASP A 207 -12.53 -18.65 -32.77
CA ASP A 207 -11.98 -17.29 -32.73
C ASP A 207 -12.76 -16.33 -33.65
N GLU A 208 -13.20 -16.77 -34.82
CA GLU A 208 -14.12 -15.99 -35.66
C GLU A 208 -15.46 -15.73 -34.95
N GLN A 209 -16.05 -16.74 -34.31
CA GLN A 209 -17.32 -16.57 -33.56
C GLN A 209 -17.17 -15.58 -32.40
N LEU A 210 -16.05 -15.63 -31.67
CA LEU A 210 -15.73 -14.67 -30.62
C LEU A 210 -15.60 -13.26 -31.20
N ALA A 211 -14.88 -13.10 -32.31
CA ALA A 211 -14.73 -11.83 -33.01
C ALA A 211 -16.09 -11.26 -33.48
N TYR A 212 -17.00 -12.11 -33.98
CA TYR A 212 -18.36 -11.71 -34.30
C TYR A 212 -19.14 -11.24 -33.07
N GLY A 213 -18.96 -11.85 -31.90
CA GLY A 213 -19.56 -11.36 -30.65
C GLY A 213 -19.15 -9.94 -30.29
N PHE A 214 -17.93 -9.50 -30.64
CA PHE A 214 -17.50 -8.12 -30.46
C PHE A 214 -18.16 -7.13 -31.43
N THR A 215 -18.74 -7.62 -32.53
CA THR A 215 -19.52 -6.77 -33.46
C THR A 215 -20.92 -6.44 -32.94
N GLU A 216 -21.38 -7.16 -31.90
CA GLU A 216 -22.65 -6.86 -31.22
C GLU A 216 -22.49 -5.86 -30.07
N LEU A 217 -21.26 -5.46 -29.76
CA LEU A 217 -21.03 -4.39 -28.80
C LEU A 217 -21.62 -3.09 -29.37
N PRO A 218 -22.33 -2.30 -28.55
CA PRO A 218 -22.82 -1.02 -29.00
C PRO A 218 -21.64 -0.17 -29.47
N ASP A 219 -21.78 0.48 -30.63
CA ASP A 219 -20.87 1.52 -31.09
C ASP A 219 -20.86 2.62 -30.01
N ALA A 220 -19.93 2.52 -29.06
CA ALA A 220 -19.70 3.60 -28.14
C ALA A 220 -19.14 4.75 -28.98
N PRO A 221 -19.84 5.90 -29.09
CA PRO A 221 -19.26 7.04 -29.78
C PRO A 221 -17.91 7.32 -29.14
N TYR A 222 -16.90 7.47 -29.99
CA TYR A 222 -15.56 7.85 -29.60
C TYR A 222 -15.66 9.26 -29.00
N ASP A 223 -15.88 9.36 -27.68
CA ASP A 223 -15.82 10.62 -26.93
C ASP A 223 -14.36 11.06 -26.85
N SER A 224 -13.84 11.54 -27.99
CA SER A 224 -12.81 12.57 -27.98
C SER A 224 -13.51 13.87 -27.64
N ASP A 225 -13.67 14.15 -26.34
CA ASP A 225 -13.69 15.54 -25.93
C ASP A 225 -12.99 15.78 -24.59
N SER A 226 -11.79 16.32 -24.74
CA SER A 226 -11.14 17.16 -23.77
C SER A 226 -11.97 18.43 -23.55
N GLY A 227 -12.69 18.48 -22.43
CA GLY A 227 -13.07 19.74 -21.78
C GLY A 227 -14.39 20.35 -22.24
N GLU A 228 -15.41 20.24 -21.38
CA GLU A 228 -15.95 21.38 -20.64
C GLU A 228 -16.95 20.87 -19.59
N SER A 229 -16.83 21.44 -18.39
CA SER A 229 -17.84 21.36 -17.34
C SER A 229 -19.21 21.71 -17.89
N GLN A 230 -20.28 21.00 -17.49
CA GLN A 230 -21.58 21.56 -17.09
C GLN A 230 -22.43 20.50 -16.39
N ALA A 231 -23.22 20.99 -15.44
CA ALA A 231 -23.94 20.24 -14.43
C ALA A 231 -25.02 19.31 -14.98
N SER A 232 -25.11 18.09 -14.43
CA SER A 232 -26.29 17.24 -14.57
C SER A 232 -27.01 17.15 -13.21
N SER A 233 -28.05 17.97 -13.09
CA SER A 233 -29.13 17.84 -12.13
C SER A 233 -29.82 16.48 -12.26
N ILE A 234 -29.65 15.61 -11.26
CA ILE A 234 -30.47 14.41 -11.07
C ILE A 234 -31.53 14.73 -10.00
N PRO A 235 -32.83 14.50 -10.24
CA PRO A 235 -33.87 14.68 -9.23
C PRO A 235 -33.71 13.65 -8.10
N PHE A 236 -33.61 14.15 -6.88
CA PHE A 236 -33.77 13.37 -5.65
C PHE A 236 -35.20 12.82 -5.58
N TYR A 237 -35.35 11.49 -5.64
CA TYR A 237 -36.55 10.84 -5.11
C TYR A 237 -36.26 10.42 -3.67
N GLU A 238 -36.84 11.17 -2.73
CA GLU A 238 -37.02 10.75 -1.34
C GLU A 238 -37.93 9.52 -1.31
N LEU A 239 -37.40 8.39 -0.86
CA LEU A 239 -38.21 7.30 -0.31
C LEU A 239 -38.25 7.51 1.21
N GLU A 240 -39.31 8.16 1.66
CA GLU A 240 -39.74 8.15 3.06
C GLU A 240 -40.14 6.72 3.43
N ASP A 241 -39.42 6.10 4.38
CA ASP A 241 -39.86 4.90 5.08
C ASP A 241 -40.44 5.33 6.45
N PRO A 242 -41.78 5.30 6.64
CA PRO A 242 -42.37 5.50 7.94
C PRO A 242 -42.56 4.16 8.67
N ILE A 243 -42.03 4.15 9.91
CA ILE A 243 -42.51 3.38 11.07
C ILE A 243 -42.11 1.91 11.11
N LEU A 244 -41.14 1.60 12.00
CA LEU A 244 -41.34 0.66 13.11
C LEU A 244 -40.42 1.07 14.29
N LEU A 245 -40.86 2.10 15.01
CA LEU A 245 -40.63 2.18 16.46
C LEU A 245 -41.70 1.33 17.13
N LEU A 246 -41.30 0.30 17.89
CA LEU A 246 -41.89 -0.14 19.17
C LEU A 246 -41.34 -1.53 19.55
N SER A 247 -40.31 -1.55 20.39
CA SER A 247 -40.21 -2.28 21.67
C SER A 247 -38.77 -2.28 22.18
#